data_AF-S4NZP3-F1
#
_entry.id   AF-S4NZP3-F1
#
_cell.length_a   1.000
_cell.length_b   1.000
_cell.length_c   1.000
_cell.angle_alpha   90.00
_cell.angle_beta   90.00
_cell.angle_gamma   90.00
#
_symmetry.space_group_name_H-M   'P 1'
#
loop_
_entity.id
_entity.type
_entity.pdbx_description
1 polymer ?
#
loop_
_entity_poly.entity_id
_entity_poly.type
_entity_poly.pdbx_seq_one_letter_code
_entity_poly.pdbx_strand_id
1 'polypeptide(L)'
;MFKYGGNNKLKQRCRQRLCFKSKKASRISSSNRIKIKKKHHEREVYEPEESISHLQTVEPRQCYGPQCSRAAQYGSKYCSAQCGMRLATARIYQVLPQRIQEWSLATCVAEQQNR
;
A
#
# COMPACT_ATOMS: atom_id res chain seq x y z
N MET A 1 15.07 27.07 14.47
CA MET A 1 15.18 25.96 13.51
C MET A 1 15.72 24.74 14.25
N PHE A 2 14.91 23.73 14.52
CA PHE A 2 15.37 22.51 15.19
C PHE A 2 15.23 21.31 14.25
N LYS A 3 16.39 20.81 13.81
CA LYS A 3 16.51 19.59 13.00
C LYS A 3 16.12 18.40 13.87
N TYR A 4 15.10 17.64 13.47
CA TYR A 4 14.84 16.34 14.09
C TYR A 4 15.84 15.29 13.56
N GLY A 5 16.28 14.45 14.50
CA GLY A 5 17.46 13.58 14.42
C GLY A 5 17.45 12.55 13.29
N GLY A 6 18.65 12.37 12.73
CA GLY A 6 18.97 11.36 11.73
C GLY A 6 19.24 9.97 12.29
N ASN A 7 19.55 9.09 11.35
CA ASN A 7 19.61 7.63 11.44
C ASN A 7 20.61 7.11 12.48
N ASN A 8 20.16 6.79 13.68
CA ASN A 8 20.45 5.50 14.31
C ASN A 8 19.61 5.24 15.56
N LYS A 9 19.13 4.00 15.62
CA LYS A 9 18.07 3.51 16.49
C LYS A 9 18.54 3.39 17.94
N LEU A 10 18.04 4.24 18.83
CA LEU A 10 17.76 3.84 20.20
C LEU A 10 16.56 4.64 20.70
N LYS A 11 15.37 4.04 20.67
CA LYS A 11 14.18 4.63 21.31
C LYS A 11 14.50 4.76 22.79
N GLN A 12 14.77 5.99 23.23
CA GLN A 12 15.01 6.32 24.63
C GLN A 12 13.81 5.84 25.44
N ARG A 13 13.98 4.76 26.22
CA ARG A 13 12.93 4.29 27.13
C ARG A 13 12.87 5.27 28.30
N CYS A 14 11.67 5.79 28.60
CA CYS A 14 11.44 6.68 29.74
C CYS A 14 12.01 6.05 31.02
N ARG A 15 13.04 6.69 31.60
CA ARG A 15 13.78 6.18 32.77
C ARG A 15 12.90 6.00 33.99
N GLN A 16 11.84 6.79 34.13
CA GLN A 16 10.95 6.75 35.29
C GLN A 16 9.77 5.78 35.11
N ARG A 17 9.51 5.25 33.90
CA ARG A 17 8.35 4.41 33.56
C ARG A 17 6.98 4.96 34.04
N LEU A 18 6.88 6.27 34.29
CA LEU A 18 5.66 6.96 34.73
C LEU A 18 4.77 7.33 33.53
N CYS A 19 4.64 6.44 32.54
CA CYS A 19 3.61 6.64 31.53
C CYS A 19 2.25 6.51 32.22
N PHE A 20 1.61 7.63 32.55
CA PHE A 20 0.31 7.68 33.20
C PHE A 20 -0.69 6.86 32.37
N LYS A 21 -1.10 5.70 32.90
CA LYS A 21 -2.23 4.95 32.37
C LYS A 21 -3.49 5.76 32.62
N SER A 22 -4.12 6.26 31.56
CA SER A 22 -5.52 6.69 31.62
C SER A 22 -6.36 5.50 32.10
N LYS A 23 -7.02 5.68 33.25
CA LYS A 23 -7.85 4.66 33.89
C LYS A 23 -9.08 4.39 33.02
N LYS A 24 -9.15 3.25 32.34
CA LYS A 24 -10.45 2.60 32.08
C LYS A 24 -10.77 1.68 33.26
N ALA A 25 -12.01 1.80 33.72
CA ALA A 25 -12.55 1.27 34.96
C ALA A 25 -12.33 -0.26 35.14
N SER A 26 -12.00 -0.62 36.39
CA SER A 26 -12.45 -1.78 37.18
C SER A 26 -13.61 -2.59 36.59
N ARG A 27 -13.76 -3.92 36.69
CA ARG A 27 -13.20 -5.07 37.43
C ARG A 27 -13.54 -6.28 36.49
N ILE A 28 -12.90 -7.45 36.52
CA ILE A 28 -13.09 -8.54 37.49
C ILE A 28 -11.98 -9.56 37.22
N SER A 29 -11.44 -10.08 38.31
CA SER A 29 -10.50 -11.19 38.37
C SER A 29 -11.15 -12.49 37.88
N SER A 30 -10.53 -13.16 36.90
CA SER A 30 -10.44 -14.62 36.88
C SER A 30 -9.60 -15.10 35.70
N SER A 31 -8.67 -15.99 36.04
CA SER A 31 -8.08 -17.10 35.28
C SER A 31 -7.79 -16.97 33.78
N ASN A 32 -6.56 -17.33 33.40
CA ASN A 32 -6.13 -17.72 32.06
C ASN A 32 -6.19 -16.66 30.96
N ARG A 33 -5.31 -15.65 31.03
CA ARG A 33 -4.87 -14.94 29.81
C ARG A 33 -3.83 -15.77 29.07
N ILE A 34 -4.33 -16.71 28.26
CA ILE A 34 -3.61 -17.30 27.13
C ILE A 34 -2.93 -16.14 26.39
N LYS A 35 -1.60 -16.18 26.29
CA LYS A 35 -0.83 -15.27 25.45
C LYS A 35 -1.23 -15.55 24.00
N ILE A 36 -2.33 -14.95 23.54
CA ILE A 36 -2.65 -14.88 22.12
C ILE A 36 -1.54 -14.02 21.52
N LYS A 37 -0.49 -14.69 21.04
CA LYS A 37 0.49 -14.10 20.11
C LYS A 37 -0.37 -13.47 19.03
N LYS A 38 -0.42 -12.13 18.99
CA LYS A 38 -0.99 -11.42 17.85
C LYS A 38 -0.21 -11.93 16.65
N LYS A 39 -0.85 -12.80 15.87
CA LYS A 39 -0.35 -13.28 14.59
C LYS A 39 -0.10 -11.99 13.81
N HIS A 40 1.17 -11.61 13.66
CA HIS A 40 1.51 -10.59 12.67
C HIS A 40 0.83 -11.07 11.40
N HIS A 41 -0.03 -10.22 10.82
CA HIS A 41 -0.62 -10.50 9.52
C HIS A 41 0.53 -10.91 8.63
N GLU A 42 0.61 -12.22 8.35
CA GLU A 42 1.64 -12.75 7.50
C GLU A 42 1.44 -12.02 6.18
N ARG A 43 2.51 -11.44 5.66
CA ARG A 43 2.43 -10.83 4.33
C ARG A 43 2.07 -11.98 3.41
N GLU A 44 0.88 -11.99 2.83
CA GLU A 44 0.53 -12.94 1.78
C GLU A 44 1.68 -12.91 0.78
N VAL A 45 2.36 -14.04 0.65
CA VAL A 45 3.43 -14.19 -0.31
C VAL A 45 2.73 -14.13 -1.66
N TYR A 46 2.84 -12.99 -2.32
CA TYR A 46 2.35 -12.79 -3.68
C TYR A 46 3.06 -13.82 -4.55
N GLU A 47 2.36 -14.91 -4.89
CA GLU A 47 2.82 -15.92 -5.85
C GLU A 47 2.68 -15.32 -7.26
N PRO A 48 3.77 -14.86 -7.89
CA PRO A 48 3.68 -14.16 -9.17
C PRO A 48 3.22 -15.09 -10.30
N GLU A 49 3.46 -16.40 -10.17
CA GLU A 49 3.23 -17.43 -11.19
C GLU A 49 1.75 -17.53 -11.59
N GLU A 50 0.83 -17.63 -10.61
CA GLU A 50 -0.61 -17.71 -10.93
C GLU A 50 -1.10 -16.46 -11.67
N SER A 51 -0.56 -15.30 -11.32
CA SER A 51 -1.01 -14.01 -11.87
C SER A 51 -0.66 -13.81 -13.34
N ILE A 52 0.38 -14.47 -13.86
CA ILE A 52 0.84 -14.30 -15.24
C ILE A 52 0.50 -15.49 -16.14
N SER A 53 -0.01 -16.59 -15.58
CA SER A 53 -0.42 -17.80 -16.31
C SER A 53 -1.33 -17.49 -17.51
N HIS A 54 -2.33 -16.64 -17.33
CA HIS A 54 -3.24 -16.19 -18.39
C HIS A 54 -2.56 -15.36 -19.50
N LEU A 55 -1.35 -14.85 -19.25
CA LEU A 55 -0.53 -14.14 -20.23
C LEU A 55 0.48 -15.05 -20.94
N GLN A 56 0.55 -16.31 -20.56
CA GLN A 56 1.46 -17.32 -21.11
C GLN A 56 0.73 -18.24 -22.10
N THR A 57 -0.27 -17.72 -22.83
CA THR A 57 -0.93 -18.46 -23.92
C THR A 57 -0.11 -18.41 -25.20
N VAL A 58 -0.11 -19.52 -25.95
CA VAL A 58 0.49 -19.61 -27.29
C VAL A 58 -0.33 -18.81 -28.32
N GLU A 59 -1.63 -18.69 -28.09
CA GLU A 59 -2.51 -17.90 -28.96
C GLU A 59 -2.19 -16.40 -28.89
N PRO A 60 -2.05 -15.71 -30.04
CA PRO A 60 -1.73 -14.29 -30.07
C PRO A 60 -2.87 -13.45 -29.51
N ARG A 61 -2.59 -12.74 -28.40
CA ARG A 61 -3.52 -11.78 -27.81
C ARG A 61 -3.28 -10.38 -28.37
N GLN A 62 -4.32 -9.57 -28.48
CA GLN A 62 -4.16 -8.17 -28.91
C GLN A 62 -3.38 -7.35 -27.84
N CYS A 63 -2.44 -6.52 -28.29
CA CYS A 63 -1.75 -5.56 -27.44
C CYS A 63 -2.73 -4.53 -26.84
N TYR A 64 -2.58 -4.23 -25.55
CA TYR A 64 -3.44 -3.24 -24.86
C TYR A 64 -3.02 -1.79 -25.10
N GLY A 65 -1.98 -1.55 -25.91
CA GLY A 65 -1.54 -0.20 -26.25
C GLY A 65 -2.62 0.57 -27.01
N PRO A 66 -2.80 1.87 -26.76
CA PRO A 66 -3.82 2.67 -27.45
C PRO A 66 -3.58 2.64 -28.96
N GLN A 67 -4.63 2.34 -29.73
CA GLN A 67 -4.61 2.19 -31.19
C GLN A 67 -3.62 1.12 -31.70
N CYS A 68 -3.20 0.17 -30.85
CA CYS A 68 -2.30 -0.91 -31.26
C CYS A 68 -3.10 -2.15 -31.70
N SER A 69 -2.82 -2.63 -32.91
CA SER A 69 -3.37 -3.89 -33.45
C SER A 69 -2.36 -5.04 -33.46
N ARG A 70 -1.13 -4.82 -32.95
CA ARG A 70 -0.09 -5.85 -32.89
C ARG A 70 -0.41 -6.88 -31.81
N ALA A 71 0.13 -8.09 -31.96
CA ALA A 71 0.07 -9.12 -30.92
C ALA A 71 0.92 -8.74 -29.70
N ALA A 72 0.42 -9.02 -28.50
CA ALA A 72 1.16 -8.91 -27.26
C ALA A 72 2.25 -9.99 -27.17
N GLN A 73 3.36 -9.67 -26.48
CA GLN A 73 4.43 -10.64 -26.24
C GLN A 73 3.99 -11.70 -25.22
N TYR A 74 4.60 -12.88 -25.27
CA TYR A 74 4.41 -13.93 -24.27
C TYR A 74 4.71 -13.40 -22.86
N GLY A 75 3.85 -13.70 -21.89
CA GLY A 75 3.94 -13.17 -20.52
C GLY A 75 3.65 -11.66 -20.38
N SER A 76 3.25 -10.98 -21.46
CA SER A 76 2.99 -9.54 -21.48
C SER A 76 1.59 -9.22 -22.00
N LYS A 77 1.09 -8.04 -21.62
CA LYS A 77 -0.13 -7.43 -22.19
C LYS A 77 0.16 -6.52 -23.37
N TYR A 78 1.45 -6.32 -23.68
CA TYR A 78 1.90 -5.34 -24.66
C TYR A 78 2.84 -5.97 -25.68
N CYS A 79 2.83 -5.47 -26.91
CA CYS A 79 3.76 -5.88 -27.96
C CYS A 79 5.18 -5.30 -27.75
N SER A 80 5.32 -4.28 -26.90
CA SER A 80 6.58 -3.63 -26.54
C SER A 80 6.44 -2.82 -25.26
N ALA A 81 7.55 -2.53 -24.58
CA ALA A 81 7.57 -1.64 -23.43
C ALA A 81 7.02 -0.25 -23.76
N GLN A 82 7.28 0.27 -24.97
CA GLN A 82 6.77 1.55 -25.42
C GLN A 82 5.24 1.61 -25.46
N CYS A 83 4.56 0.53 -25.87
CA CYS A 83 3.09 0.48 -25.84
C CYS A 83 2.55 0.52 -24.40
N GLY A 84 3.18 -0.19 -23.47
CA GLY A 84 2.83 -0.14 -22.05
C GLY A 84 3.04 1.26 -21.46
N MET A 85 4.17 1.90 -21.76
CA MET A 85 4.48 3.26 -21.32
C MET A 85 3.48 4.28 -21.86
N ARG A 86 3.14 4.23 -23.15
CA ARG A 86 2.14 5.14 -23.75
C ARG A 86 0.79 5.04 -23.06
N LEU A 87 0.33 3.82 -22.76
CA LEU A 87 -0.93 3.62 -22.05
C LEU A 87 -0.87 4.16 -20.61
N ALA A 88 0.21 3.87 -19.88
CA ALA A 88 0.42 4.35 -18.52
C ALA A 88 0.43 5.88 -18.46
N THR A 89 1.19 6.52 -19.35
CA THR A 89 1.26 7.98 -19.46
C THR A 89 -0.12 8.59 -19.72
N ALA A 90 -0.88 8.06 -20.67
CA ALA A 90 -2.23 8.55 -20.96
C ALA A 90 -3.16 8.46 -19.73
N ARG A 91 -3.12 7.33 -19.02
CA ARG A 91 -3.92 7.14 -17.79
C ARG A 91 -3.51 8.08 -16.67
N ILE A 92 -2.21 8.33 -16.48
CA ILE A 92 -1.70 9.27 -15.47
C ILE A 92 -2.23 10.67 -15.76
N TYR A 93 -2.11 11.16 -16.99
CA TYR A 93 -2.58 12.50 -17.33
C TYR A 93 -4.10 12.66 -17.23
N GLN A 94 -4.87 11.61 -17.52
CA GLN A 94 -6.33 11.64 -17.41
C GLN A 94 -6.83 11.56 -15.96
N VAL A 95 -6.19 10.74 -15.12
CA VAL A 95 -6.71 10.43 -13.78
C VAL A 95 -6.10 11.33 -12.71
N LEU A 96 -4.79 11.57 -12.77
CA LEU A 96 -4.05 12.15 -11.64
C LEU A 96 -4.47 13.59 -11.29
N PRO A 97 -4.66 14.53 -12.24
CA PRO A 97 -5.02 15.91 -11.89
C PRO A 97 -6.33 16.00 -11.09
N GLN A 98 -7.37 15.29 -11.55
CA GLN A 98 -8.66 15.27 -10.87
C GLN A 98 -8.53 14.68 -9.45
N ARG A 99 -7.82 13.55 -9.31
CA ARG A 99 -7.62 12.90 -8.00
C ARG A 99 -6.86 13.78 -7.01
N ILE A 100 -5.87 14.55 -7.47
CA ILE A 100 -5.14 15.50 -6.63
C ILE A 100 -6.06 16.62 -6.14
N GLN A 101 -6.92 17.14 -7.01
CA GLN A 101 -7.89 18.19 -6.63
C GLN A 101 -8.94 17.65 -5.65
N GLU A 102 -9.46 16.44 -5.86
CA GLU A 102 -10.37 15.80 -4.91
C GLU A 102 -9.70 15.60 -3.54
N TRP A 103 -8.43 15.18 -3.55
CA TRP A 103 -7.67 14.97 -2.32
C TRP A 103 -7.41 16.29 -1.56
N SER A 104 -7.14 17.39 -2.26
CA SER A 104 -6.91 18.68 -1.58
C SER A 104 -8.17 19.26 -0.92
N LEU A 105 -9.36 18.87 -1.38
CA LEU A 105 -10.64 19.29 -0.78
C LEU A 105 -11.06 18.44 0.42
N ALA A 106 -10.57 17.20 0.50
CA ALA A 106 -10.93 16.28 1.57
C ALA A 106 -10.07 16.54 2.83
N THR A 107 -10.68 17.03 3.91
CA THR A 107 -10.01 17.08 5.22
C THR A 107 -9.65 15.68 5.67
N CYS A 108 -8.41 15.48 6.13
CA CYS A 108 -8.01 14.17 6.62
C CYS A 108 -8.56 13.92 8.03
N VAL A 109 -8.75 12.64 8.39
CA VAL A 109 -9.29 12.24 9.71
C VAL A 109 -8.45 12.81 10.87
N ALA A 110 -7.13 12.96 10.67
CA ALA A 110 -6.24 13.54 11.66
C ALA A 110 -6.52 15.04 11.92
N GLU A 111 -6.83 15.81 10.88
CA GLU A 111 -7.21 17.24 11.02
C GLU A 111 -8.53 17.40 11.76
N GLN A 112 -9.47 16.48 11.57
CA GLN A 112 -10.75 16.50 12.28
C GLN A 112 -10.61 16.22 13.78
N GLN A 113 -9.66 15.35 14.19
CA GLN A 113 -9.46 14.93 15.58
C GLN A 113 -8.57 15.87 16.41
N ASN A 114 -7.85 16.79 15.77
CA ASN A 114 -6.97 17.76 16.44
C ASN A 114 -7.66 19.12 16.71
N ARG A 115 -8.98 19.22 16.53
CA ARG A 115 -9.80 20.36 16.98
C ARG A 115 -10.13 20.24 18.45
#